data_AF-A0A3L7WX91-F1
#
_entry.id   AF-A0A3L7WX91-F1
#
_cell.length_a   1.000
_cell.length_b   1.000
_cell.length_c   1.000
_cell.angle_alpha   90.00
_cell.angle_beta   90.00
_cell.angle_gamma   90.00
#
_symmetry.space_group_name_H-M   'P 1'
#
loop_
_entity.id
_entity.type
_entity.pdbx_description
1 polymer ?
#
loop_
_entity_poly.entity_id
_entity_poly.type
_entity_poly.pdbx_seq_one_letter_code
_entity_poly.pdbx_strand_id
1 'polypeptide(L)'
;YTPQTSQDTIDSVKGVAEKAGRAVSMVKDELGSYGFVMNRVFAAAKREADKIVEAGLATREDVDKAMLTGRNWPAAFYGQRGGIGKQW
;
A
#
# COMPACT_ATOMS: atom_id res chain seq x y z
N TYR A 1 -2.27 14.77 -6.07
CA TYR A 1 -2.57 15.97 -6.85
C TYR A 1 -1.35 16.87 -6.81
N THR A 2 -1.01 17.41 -7.97
CA THR A 2 0.05 18.41 -8.10
C THR A 2 -0.54 19.81 -7.90
N PRO A 3 0.28 20.84 -7.66
CA PRO A 3 -0.19 22.22 -7.65
C PRO A 3 -0.87 22.66 -8.97
N GLN A 4 -0.55 22.01 -10.09
CA GLN A 4 -1.11 22.29 -11.41
C GLN A 4 -2.47 21.60 -11.64
N THR A 5 -2.88 20.67 -10.79
CA THR A 5 -4.17 19.99 -10.93
C THR A 5 -5.28 20.91 -10.45
N SER A 6 -6.21 21.29 -11.33
CA SER A 6 -7.34 22.16 -10.95
C SER A 6 -8.30 21.49 -9.98
N GLN A 7 -9.00 22.30 -9.18
CA GLN A 7 -9.99 21.83 -8.23
C GLN A 7 -11.15 21.10 -8.93
N ASP A 8 -11.65 21.65 -10.05
CA ASP A 8 -12.70 21.01 -10.85
C ASP A 8 -12.32 19.61 -11.33
N THR A 9 -11.04 19.40 -11.70
CA THR A 9 -10.54 18.08 -12.11
C THR A 9 -10.53 17.12 -10.93
N ILE A 10 -10.05 17.58 -9.76
CA ILE A 10 -10.03 16.79 -8.53
C ILE A 10 -11.44 16.36 -8.14
N ASP A 11 -12.39 17.29 -8.16
CA ASP A 11 -13.76 17.04 -7.73
C ASP A 11 -14.52 16.17 -8.73
N SER A 12 -14.26 16.33 -10.03
CA SER A 12 -14.80 15.45 -11.07
C SER A 12 -14.36 13.99 -10.87
N VAL A 13 -13.06 13.75 -10.66
CA VAL A 13 -12.52 12.39 -10.47
C VAL A 13 -13.01 11.79 -9.14
N LYS A 14 -13.05 12.57 -8.06
CA LYS A 14 -13.65 12.15 -6.79
C LYS A 14 -15.09 11.71 -6.97
N GLY A 15 -15.90 12.54 -7.63
CA GLY A 15 -17.31 12.26 -7.86
C GLY A 15 -17.54 10.97 -8.64
N VAL A 16 -16.68 10.64 -9.60
CA VAL A 16 -16.74 9.35 -10.32
C VAL A 16 -16.43 8.18 -9.37
N ALA A 17 -15.38 8.28 -8.56
CA ALA A 17 -14.99 7.23 -7.63
C ALA A 17 -16.04 6.98 -6.54
N GLU A 18 -16.62 8.04 -5.99
CA GLU A 18 -17.69 7.98 -4.98
C GLU A 18 -18.97 7.35 -5.54
N LYS A 19 -19.37 7.74 -6.76
CA LYS A 19 -20.51 7.09 -7.46
C LYS A 19 -20.27 5.61 -7.74
N ALA A 20 -19.01 5.19 -7.91
CA ALA A 20 -18.61 3.80 -8.05
C ALA A 20 -18.48 3.06 -6.70
N GLY A 21 -18.84 3.70 -5.57
CA GLY A 21 -18.74 3.11 -4.24
C GLY A 21 -17.29 2.88 -3.77
N ARG A 22 -16.33 3.64 -4.31
CA ARG A 22 -14.92 3.56 -3.92
C ARG A 22 -14.58 4.60 -2.86
N ALA A 23 -13.82 4.21 -1.85
CA ALA A 23 -13.24 5.14 -0.90
C ALA A 23 -12.09 5.92 -1.56
N VAL A 24 -12.08 7.24 -1.42
CA VAL A 24 -11.06 8.10 -2.01
C VAL A 24 -10.09 8.60 -0.93
N SER A 25 -8.79 8.46 -1.18
CA SER A 25 -7.73 9.03 -0.35
C SER A 25 -6.99 10.12 -1.11
N MET A 26 -6.91 11.31 -0.51
CA MET A 26 -6.19 12.43 -1.10
C MET A 26 -4.71 12.39 -0.74
N VAL A 27 -3.86 12.51 -1.75
CA VAL A 27 -2.40 12.56 -1.59
C VAL A 27 -1.87 13.71 -2.42
N LYS A 28 -0.99 14.53 -1.83
CA LYS A 28 -0.22 15.53 -2.58
C LYS A 28 0.88 14.81 -3.34
N ASP A 29 1.11 15.23 -4.57
CA ASP A 29 2.26 14.73 -5.32
C ASP A 29 3.54 15.35 -4.77
N GLU A 30 4.60 14.56 -4.72
CA GLU A 30 5.91 14.96 -4.23
C GLU A 30 6.93 14.59 -5.31
N LEU A 31 7.52 15.61 -5.94
CA LEU A 31 8.50 15.42 -7.01
C LEU A 31 9.65 14.52 -6.54
N GLY A 32 9.87 13.43 -7.27
CA GLY A 32 10.91 12.44 -6.97
C GLY A 32 10.52 11.34 -5.99
N SER A 33 9.29 11.34 -5.46
CA SER A 33 8.77 10.25 -4.62
C SER A 33 7.68 9.47 -5.35
N TYR A 34 7.86 8.15 -5.45
CA TYR A 34 6.88 7.24 -6.06
C TYR A 34 6.14 6.42 -5.00
N GLY A 35 4.94 5.95 -5.35
CA GLY A 35 4.20 4.97 -4.55
C GLY A 35 3.03 5.49 -3.72
N PHE A 36 2.75 6.81 -3.75
CA PHE A 36 1.65 7.42 -2.99
C PHE A 36 1.67 7.00 -1.50
N VAL A 37 0.52 7.02 -0.81
CA VAL A 37 0.46 6.70 0.62
C VAL A 37 0.69 5.20 0.87
N MET A 38 -0.12 4.35 0.23
CA MET A 38 -0.18 2.92 0.56
C MET A 38 1.14 2.19 0.26
N ASN A 39 1.75 2.38 -0.92
CA ASN A 39 2.98 1.65 -1.23
C ASN A 39 4.17 2.15 -0.39
N ARG A 40 4.20 3.43 0.00
CA ARG A 40 5.26 3.96 0.89
C ARG A 40 5.18 3.34 2.29
N VAL A 41 3.98 3.25 2.86
CA VAL A 41 3.75 2.59 4.15
C VAL A 41 4.10 1.10 4.04
N PHE A 42 3.65 0.43 2.98
CA PHE A 42 3.93 -0.98 2.76
C PHE A 42 5.43 -1.25 2.61
N ALA A 43 6.15 -0.42 1.84
CA ALA A 43 7.60 -0.53 1.67
C ALA A 43 8.36 -0.27 2.98
N ALA A 44 7.89 0.67 3.81
CA ALA A 44 8.49 0.90 5.13
C ALA A 44 8.35 -0.30 6.05
N ALA A 45 7.16 -0.90 6.10
CA ALA A 45 6.93 -2.11 6.87
C ALA A 45 7.75 -3.29 6.34
N LYS A 46 7.85 -3.44 5.00
CA LYS A 46 8.70 -4.45 4.38
C LYS A 46 10.18 -4.30 4.77
N ARG A 47 10.72 -3.07 4.77
CA ARG A 47 12.11 -2.84 5.19
C ARG A 47 12.36 -3.31 6.62
N GLU A 48 11.38 -3.16 7.51
CA GLU A 48 11.52 -3.66 8.88
C GLU A 48 11.42 -5.18 8.95
N ALA A 49 10.51 -5.79 8.19
CA ALA A 49 10.45 -7.23 8.02
C ALA A 49 11.79 -7.80 7.51
N ASP A 50 12.42 -7.14 6.54
CA ASP A 50 13.69 -7.56 5.96
C ASP A 50 14.80 -7.57 7.04
N LYS A 51 14.87 -6.55 7.90
CA LYS A 51 15.82 -6.53 9.03
C LYS A 51 15.62 -7.67 10.02
N ILE A 52 14.37 -8.02 10.34
CA ILE A 52 14.04 -9.11 11.27
C ILE A 52 14.56 -10.44 10.72
N VAL A 53 14.34 -10.68 9.41
CA VAL A 53 14.79 -11.89 8.72
C VAL A 53 16.32 -11.91 8.60
N GLU A 54 16.94 -10.79 8.21
CA GLU A 54 18.40 -10.66 8.09
C GLU A 54 19.13 -10.85 9.42
N ALA A 55 18.52 -10.41 10.53
CA ALA A 55 19.03 -10.64 11.88
C ALA A 55 18.81 -12.08 12.38
N GLY A 56 18.14 -12.94 11.60
CA GLY A 56 17.84 -14.33 11.96
C GLY A 56 16.82 -14.48 13.09
N LEU A 57 16.05 -13.42 13.40
CA LEU A 57 15.09 -13.41 14.50
C LEU A 57 13.80 -14.17 14.17
N ALA A 58 13.44 -14.23 12.89
CA ALA A 58 12.28 -14.98 12.40
C ALA A 58 12.47 -15.41 10.94
N THR A 59 11.73 -16.43 10.51
CA THR A 59 11.66 -16.84 9.11
C THR A 59 10.75 -15.89 8.31
N ARG A 60 10.89 -15.88 6.98
CA ARG A 60 10.01 -15.08 6.10
C ARG A 60 8.55 -15.51 6.25
N GLU A 61 8.33 -16.81 6.40
CA GLU A 61 7.03 -17.45 6.56
C GLU A 61 6.36 -17.03 7.88
N ASP A 62 7.11 -16.99 8.99
CA ASP A 62 6.58 -16.57 10.29
C ASP A 62 6.26 -15.08 10.33
N VAL A 63 7.10 -14.24 9.69
CA VAL A 63 6.81 -12.81 9.54
C VAL A 63 5.51 -12.61 8.76
N ASP A 64 5.37 -13.29 7.63
CA ASP A 64 4.15 -13.20 6.83
C ASP A 64 2.92 -13.70 7.59
N LYS A 65 3.03 -14.84 8.27
CA LYS A 65 1.96 -15.38 9.13
C LYS A 65 1.53 -14.39 10.21
N ALA A 66 2.47 -13.69 10.85
CA ALA A 66 2.18 -12.68 11.86
C ALA A 66 1.43 -11.48 11.26
N MET A 67 1.81 -11.04 10.05
CA MET A 67 1.13 -9.92 9.38
C MET A 67 -0.26 -10.27 8.89
N LEU A 68 -0.44 -11.48 8.33
CA LEU A 68 -1.73 -11.94 7.84
C LEU A 68 -2.71 -12.21 8.99
N THR A 69 -2.28 -12.88 10.07
CA THR A 69 -3.20 -13.30 11.14
C THR A 69 -3.31 -12.30 12.28
N GLY A 70 -2.20 -11.68 12.68
CA GLY A 70 -2.16 -10.73 13.80
C GLY A 70 -2.61 -9.34 13.39
N ARG A 71 -2.18 -8.85 12.22
CA ARG A 71 -2.54 -7.52 11.71
C ARG A 71 -3.65 -7.52 10.68
N ASN A 72 -4.13 -8.70 10.28
CA ASN A 72 -5.18 -8.89 9.27
C ASN A 72 -4.88 -8.16 7.96
N TRP A 73 -3.60 -8.18 7.54
CA TRP A 73 -3.23 -7.63 6.25
C TRP A 73 -3.69 -8.56 5.12
N PRO A 74 -4.21 -8.03 4.00
CA PRO A 74 -4.66 -8.86 2.90
C PRO A 74 -3.49 -9.61 2.24
N ALA A 75 -2.31 -8.96 2.17
CA ALA A 75 -1.08 -9.50 1.64
C ALA A 75 0.09 -9.22 2.58
N ALA A 76 1.01 -10.17 2.68
CA ALA A 76 2.28 -10.01 3.39
C ALA A 76 3.45 -9.79 2.41
N PHE A 77 4.69 -9.91 2.89
CA PHE A 77 5.87 -9.37 2.21
C PHE A 77 6.61 -10.36 1.32
N TYR A 78 6.61 -11.65 1.63
CA TYR A 78 7.50 -12.64 1.02
C TYR A 78 6.79 -13.75 0.24
N GLY A 79 5.65 -14.23 0.72
CA GLY A 79 4.99 -15.46 0.29
C GLY A 79 3.49 -15.31 0.14
N GLN A 80 3.04 -15.50 -1.10
CA GLN A 80 1.67 -15.32 -1.61
C GLN A 80 1.02 -13.97 -1.29
N ARG A 81 0.97 -13.12 -2.33
CA ARG A 81 0.07 -11.95 -2.40
C ARG A 81 -1.38 -12.41 -2.21
N GLY A 82 -1.83 -12.53 -0.97
CA GLY A 82 -3.25 -12.67 -0.67
C GLY A 82 -3.97 -11.43 -1.19
N GLY A 83 -4.85 -11.61 -2.18
CA GLY A 83 -5.80 -10.58 -2.57
C GLY A 83 -5.36 -9.48 -3.55
N ILE A 84 -4.07 -9.31 -3.87
CA ILE A 84 -3.69 -8.60 -5.12
C ILE A 84 -3.69 -9.68 -6.20
N GLY A 85 -4.87 -9.98 -6.72
CA GLY A 85 -5.16 -11.17 -7.51
C GLY A 85 -4.15 -11.44 -8.63
N LYS A 86 -4.10 -12.71 -9.05
CA LYS A 86 -3.41 -13.23 -10.25
C LYS A 86 -3.88 -12.60 -11.58
N GLN A 87 -4.51 -11.42 -11.54
CA GLN A 87 -5.07 -10.68 -12.67
C GLN A 87 -4.34 -9.35 -12.91
N TRP A 88 -3.13 -9.21 -12.37
CA TRP A 88 -2.14 -8.20 -12.75
C TRP A 88 -0.83 -8.88 -13.07
#